data_AF-I3YW60-F1
#
_entry.id   AF-I3YW60-F1
#
_cell.length_a   1.000
_cell.length_b   1.000
_cell.length_c   1.000
_cell.angle_alpha   90.00
_cell.angle_beta   90.00
_cell.angle_gamma   90.00
#
_symmetry.space_group_name_H-M   'P 1'
#
loop_
_entity.id
_entity.type
_entity.pdbx_description
1 polymer ?
#
loop_
_entity_poly.entity_id
_entity_poly.type
_entity_poly.pdbx_seq_one_letter_code
_entity_poly.pdbx_strand_id
1 'polypeptide(L)'
;MKKQFLILFVFFAFQTGFAQIIDVFKNKSYTVSTSVSKENFDKDYLPSEVEIYQDKIELENDQSEKIVLAFKKIVIENLENAVSFFEINAAVKKQLSTANEISINTRENQQLENMELEFKKVSIKLISVVNDFAIYVVNYNFEARNSSDSNSFKKLFTNHFYAANLNTGAIENIDIKPNAEQQKTLETLTISEFQKIYLLQTEKLELNDAERIKNPISIDTTFRKMIDYSEAVIFPYAAGVMIQFPAYSKSSKILEGKAFRLLLRDAELQSLVVKFPKLKKYFIQHLLPASKTTKENLTDEQINLSKFSQGPEELEVLKMFDFNKKIYELKIENFQGINDEKKLSDSKIFRFNKVQTIHLIETRGSKDEIHSEEKFTYTNFQKVETATNSAYEKSLTLYFYKDEDFLYSEKIQIDKQESPYDAYIQTDLEITQHHLIFNDNYRYDLRFNIVGDLKENVFSRHISENTVCGDQHCLIFDAQHHVVGIKVLRSGSIEILTDADGKVLESYFDSDRHHYFFSYDNKNRVTEVKHLENGKLKDTTLYQYNQSETNPLRISKKNEYSTEHNYIIKFWD
;
A
#
# COMPACT_ATOMS: atom_id res chain seq x y z
N MET A 1 52.31 -1.92 -37.20
CA MET A 1 51.90 -2.28 -35.82
C MET A 1 52.19 -1.12 -34.87
N LYS A 2 51.18 -0.32 -34.53
CA LYS A 2 51.13 0.54 -33.34
C LYS A 2 49.65 0.71 -32.99
N LYS A 3 49.35 0.47 -31.71
CA LYS A 3 48.04 0.18 -31.13
C LYS A 3 47.11 1.40 -31.19
N GLN A 4 45.91 1.23 -31.74
CA GLN A 4 44.78 2.13 -31.48
C GLN A 4 44.20 1.75 -30.11
N PHE A 5 44.28 2.68 -29.17
CA PHE A 5 43.64 2.61 -27.87
C PHE A 5 42.15 2.91 -28.10
N LEU A 6 41.32 1.86 -28.14
CA LEU A 6 39.87 1.99 -28.14
C LEU A 6 39.48 2.42 -26.71
N ILE A 7 39.24 3.71 -26.53
CA ILE A 7 38.59 4.24 -25.31
C ILE A 7 37.15 3.75 -25.37
N LEU A 8 36.90 2.62 -24.71
CA LEU A 8 35.57 2.15 -24.38
C LEU A 8 35.02 3.11 -23.31
N PHE A 9 34.35 4.17 -23.74
CA PHE A 9 33.49 4.97 -22.86
C PHE A 9 32.33 4.06 -22.47
N VAL A 10 32.50 3.32 -21.37
CA VAL A 10 31.40 2.67 -20.67
C VAL A 10 30.54 3.81 -20.14
N PHE A 11 29.54 4.22 -20.94
CA PHE A 11 28.36 4.89 -20.43
C PHE A 11 27.73 3.93 -19.42
N PHE A 12 28.10 4.08 -18.15
CA PHE A 12 27.28 3.63 -17.04
C PHE A 12 25.96 4.41 -17.19
N ALA A 13 25.01 3.80 -17.89
CA ALA A 13 23.62 4.17 -17.78
C ALA A 13 23.23 3.87 -16.33
N PHE A 14 23.39 4.87 -15.45
CA PHE A 14 22.65 4.92 -14.21
C PHE A 14 21.19 4.93 -14.62
N GLN A 15 20.52 3.79 -14.55
CA GLN A 15 19.07 3.76 -14.48
C GLN A 15 18.70 4.41 -13.14
N THR A 16 18.57 5.73 -13.14
CA THR A 16 17.92 6.45 -12.07
C THR A 16 16.45 6.08 -12.15
N GLY A 17 16.04 5.10 -11.34
CA GLY A 17 14.63 4.86 -11.09
C GLY A 17 14.06 6.11 -10.43
N PHE A 18 13.36 6.94 -11.20
CA PHE A 18 12.67 8.08 -10.65
C PHE A 18 11.44 7.59 -9.89
N ALA A 19 11.37 7.90 -8.59
CA ALA A 19 10.15 7.75 -7.82
C ALA A 19 9.20 8.92 -8.12
N GLN A 20 7.90 8.72 -7.95
CA GLN A 20 6.91 9.80 -8.06
C GLN A 20 6.30 10.08 -6.68
N ILE A 21 6.04 11.35 -6.40
CA ILE A 21 5.28 11.78 -5.22
C ILE A 21 4.19 12.75 -5.63
N ILE A 22 3.05 12.72 -4.95
CA ILE A 22 1.84 13.38 -5.42
C ILE A 22 1.37 14.41 -4.39
N ASP A 23 1.07 15.62 -4.87
CA ASP A 23 0.30 16.61 -4.11
C ASP A 23 -1.18 16.48 -4.45
N VAL A 24 -1.91 15.82 -3.56
CA VAL A 24 -3.34 15.52 -3.74
C VAL A 24 -4.22 16.78 -3.77
N PHE A 25 -3.77 17.90 -3.19
CA PHE A 25 -4.54 19.15 -3.21
C PHE A 25 -4.38 19.90 -4.54
N LYS A 26 -3.24 19.71 -5.21
CA LYS A 26 -2.91 20.38 -6.47
C LYS A 26 -3.15 19.52 -7.70
N ASN A 27 -3.50 18.26 -7.51
CA ASN A 27 -3.56 17.26 -8.57
C ASN A 27 -2.27 17.20 -9.40
N LYS A 28 -1.13 17.25 -8.72
CA LYS A 28 0.19 17.35 -9.34
C LYS A 28 1.12 16.24 -8.87
N SER A 29 1.72 15.54 -9.82
CA SER A 29 2.80 14.57 -9.58
C SER A 29 4.16 15.24 -9.76
N TYR A 30 5.10 14.87 -8.90
CA TYR A 30 6.47 15.33 -8.92
C TYR A 30 7.42 14.15 -9.08
N THR A 31 8.45 14.36 -9.89
CA THR A 31 9.52 13.38 -10.07
C THR A 31 10.54 13.55 -8.95
N VAL A 32 11.00 12.43 -8.39
CA VAL A 32 11.98 12.41 -7.30
C VAL A 32 13.19 11.58 -7.72
N SER A 33 14.36 12.16 -7.51
CA SER A 33 15.66 11.48 -7.67
C SER A 33 16.37 11.45 -6.32
N THR A 34 17.27 10.48 -6.10
CA THR A 34 18.12 10.46 -4.90
C THR A 34 19.56 10.69 -5.31
N SER A 35 20.23 11.59 -4.60
CA SER A 35 21.64 11.92 -4.80
C SER A 35 22.45 11.61 -3.55
N VAL A 36 23.76 11.42 -3.73
CA VAL A 36 24.70 11.19 -2.62
C VAL A 36 25.83 12.20 -2.72
N SER A 37 26.07 12.94 -1.64
CA SER A 37 27.24 13.80 -1.48
C SER A 37 28.11 13.33 -0.32
N LYS A 38 29.41 13.58 -0.41
CA LYS A 38 30.40 13.26 0.62
C LYS A 38 30.98 14.55 1.17
N GLU A 39 30.86 14.75 2.47
CA GLU A 39 31.37 15.94 3.16
C GLU A 39 32.45 15.55 4.15
N ASN A 40 33.54 16.32 4.16
CA ASN A 40 34.66 16.10 5.07
C ASN A 40 34.48 16.92 6.34
N PHE A 41 34.73 16.30 7.49
CA PHE A 41 34.63 16.94 8.80
C PHE A 41 35.96 16.81 9.55
N ASP A 42 36.44 17.91 10.10
CA ASP A 42 37.61 17.95 10.99
C ASP A 42 37.13 18.09 12.45
N LYS A 43 36.54 17.00 12.98
CA LYS A 43 35.97 16.92 14.33
C LYS A 43 36.24 15.54 14.93
N ASP A 44 36.76 15.49 16.15
CA ASP A 44 37.12 14.24 16.84
C ASP A 44 35.92 13.30 17.13
N TYR A 45 34.70 13.84 17.12
CA TYR A 45 33.47 13.11 17.42
C TYR A 45 32.68 12.68 16.18
N LEU A 46 33.20 12.93 14.97
CA LEU A 46 32.60 12.53 13.70
C LEU A 46 33.58 11.69 12.88
N PRO A 47 33.09 10.82 11.98
CA PRO A 47 33.90 10.30 10.89
C PRO A 47 34.48 11.44 10.04
N SER A 48 35.69 11.25 9.51
CA SER A 48 36.38 12.26 8.69
C SER A 48 35.64 12.56 7.38
N GLU A 49 34.88 11.60 6.87
CA GLU A 49 33.99 11.74 5.71
C GLU A 49 32.60 11.21 6.09
N VAL A 50 31.55 11.99 5.82
CA VAL A 50 30.16 11.60 6.04
C VAL A 50 29.40 11.63 4.73
N GLU A 51 28.68 10.55 4.44
CA GLU A 51 27.76 10.49 3.31
C GLU A 51 26.40 11.10 3.67
N ILE A 52 25.92 11.98 2.80
CA ILE A 52 24.59 12.60 2.86
C ILE A 52 23.80 12.11 1.65
N TYR A 53 22.80 11.27 1.91
CA TYR A 53 21.84 10.80 0.92
C TYR A 53 20.67 11.78 0.91
N GLN A 54 20.28 12.30 -0.24
CA GLN A 54 19.21 13.28 -0.32
C GLN A 54 18.27 13.04 -1.48
N ASP A 55 16.98 12.96 -1.17
CA ASP A 55 15.91 13.01 -2.16
C ASP A 55 15.76 14.44 -2.68
N LYS A 56 15.81 14.58 -4.00
CA LYS A 56 15.62 15.81 -4.76
C LYS A 56 14.30 15.72 -5.49
N ILE A 57 13.42 16.66 -5.22
CA ILE A 57 12.20 16.88 -6.00
C ILE A 57 12.56 17.67 -7.26
N GLU A 58 12.22 17.17 -8.44
CA GLU A 58 12.50 17.83 -9.70
C GLU A 58 11.41 18.86 -10.01
N LEU A 59 11.82 20.12 -10.10
CA LEU A 59 10.98 21.28 -10.42
C LEU A 59 11.52 21.93 -11.69
N GLU A 60 10.64 22.57 -12.46
CA GLU A 60 11.04 23.28 -13.69
C GLU A 60 11.90 24.53 -13.42
N ASN A 61 11.92 25.00 -12.18
CA ASN A 61 12.63 26.20 -11.74
C ASN A 61 13.90 25.86 -10.93
N ASP A 62 14.65 26.88 -10.54
CA ASP A 62 15.88 26.74 -9.75
C ASP A 62 15.64 26.37 -8.27
N GLN A 63 14.38 26.13 -7.86
CA GLN A 63 14.05 25.88 -6.46
C GLN A 63 14.50 24.50 -5.98
N SER A 64 14.56 23.51 -6.87
CA SER A 64 15.08 22.18 -6.53
C SER A 64 16.50 22.24 -5.99
N GLU A 65 17.38 22.98 -6.67
CA GLU A 65 18.78 23.16 -6.25
C GLU A 65 18.88 23.98 -4.96
N LYS A 66 18.04 25.02 -4.79
CA LYS A 66 18.00 25.80 -3.54
C LYS A 66 17.61 24.95 -2.35
N ILE A 67 16.62 24.07 -2.49
CA ILE A 67 16.19 23.14 -1.45
C ILE A 67 17.33 22.15 -1.12
N VAL A 68 18.00 21.61 -2.13
CA VAL A 68 19.16 20.71 -1.93
C VAL A 68 20.25 21.39 -1.12
N LEU A 69 20.69 22.58 -1.56
CA LEU A 69 21.74 23.34 -0.90
C LEU A 69 21.35 23.76 0.52
N ALA A 70 20.09 24.15 0.74
CA ALA A 70 19.62 24.57 2.05
C ALA A 70 19.58 23.41 3.06
N PHE A 71 19.13 22.21 2.65
CA PHE A 71 19.21 21.02 3.50
C PHE A 71 20.65 20.61 3.80
N LYS A 72 21.52 20.61 2.78
CA LYS A 72 22.94 20.31 2.97
C LYS A 72 23.56 21.24 4.01
N LYS A 73 23.26 22.54 3.93
CA LYS A 73 23.71 23.54 4.92
C LYS A 73 23.20 23.21 6.32
N ILE A 74 21.90 22.93 6.49
CA ILE A 74 21.31 22.56 7.79
C ILE A 74 22.00 21.33 8.37
N VAL A 75 22.25 20.30 7.55
CA VAL A 75 22.92 19.07 8.00
C VAL A 75 24.35 19.34 8.44
N ILE A 76 25.13 20.07 7.64
CA ILE A 76 26.52 20.42 7.98
C ILE A 76 26.55 21.23 9.28
N GLU A 77 25.71 22.24 9.42
CA GLU A 77 25.64 23.06 10.64
C GLU A 77 25.32 22.21 11.89
N ASN A 78 24.38 21.26 11.78
CA ASN A 78 24.03 20.35 12.88
C ASN A 78 25.15 19.37 13.25
N LEU A 79 25.96 18.95 12.28
CA LEU A 79 27.08 18.03 12.50
C LEU A 79 28.31 18.77 13.04
N GLU A 80 28.66 19.94 12.50
CA GLU A 80 29.82 20.72 12.95
C GLU A 80 29.63 21.37 14.33
N ASN A 81 28.38 21.66 14.70
CA ASN A 81 28.03 22.18 16.00
C ASN A 81 28.00 21.06 17.04
N ALA A 82 28.96 21.06 17.95
CA ALA A 82 29.08 20.04 18.99
C ALA A 82 27.80 19.93 19.84
N VAL A 83 27.15 21.04 20.19
CA VAL A 83 25.92 21.00 21.01
C VAL A 83 24.82 20.27 20.26
N SER A 84 24.56 20.65 19.01
CA SER A 84 23.54 20.01 18.16
C SER A 84 23.84 18.52 17.94
N PHE A 85 25.10 18.17 17.65
CA PHE A 85 25.50 16.78 17.47
C PHE A 85 25.34 15.95 18.76
N PHE A 86 25.71 16.50 19.92
CA PHE A 86 25.55 15.77 21.18
C PHE A 86 24.09 15.64 21.62
N GLU A 87 23.20 16.55 21.23
CA GLU A 87 21.74 16.37 21.39
C GLU A 87 21.22 15.19 20.55
N ILE A 88 21.64 15.11 19.28
CA ILE A 88 21.35 13.98 18.38
C ILE A 88 21.85 12.66 18.99
N ASN A 89 23.12 12.64 19.44
CA ASN A 89 23.73 11.46 20.04
C ASN A 89 23.02 11.06 21.35
N ALA A 90 22.61 12.02 22.18
CA ALA A 90 21.86 11.75 23.41
C ALA A 90 20.48 11.13 23.13
N ALA A 91 19.79 11.60 22.09
CA ALA A 91 18.52 11.00 21.66
C ALA A 91 18.69 9.55 21.23
N VAL A 92 19.76 9.23 20.48
CA VAL A 92 20.06 7.86 20.04
C VAL A 92 20.50 6.97 21.22
N LYS A 93 21.24 7.50 22.19
CA LYS A 93 21.54 6.77 23.44
C LYS A 93 20.28 6.37 24.21
N LYS A 94 19.27 7.23 24.26
CA LYS A 94 17.97 6.91 24.88
C LYS A 94 17.24 5.79 24.12
N GLN A 95 17.30 5.78 22.78
CA GLN A 95 16.77 4.69 21.98
C GLN A 95 17.50 3.37 22.23
N LEU A 96 18.83 3.39 22.28
CA LEU A 96 19.63 2.20 22.60
C LEU A 96 19.27 1.64 23.98
N SER A 97 19.16 2.50 25.00
CA SER A 97 18.70 2.08 26.34
C SER A 97 17.33 1.41 26.29
N THR A 98 16.39 1.96 25.52
CA THR A 98 15.05 1.38 25.36
C THR A 98 15.11 0.04 24.63
N ALA A 99 15.92 -0.07 23.58
CA ALA A 99 16.15 -1.31 22.85
C ALA A 99 16.73 -2.41 23.76
N ASN A 100 17.66 -2.06 24.65
CA ASN A 100 18.25 -2.97 25.63
C ASN A 100 17.21 -3.43 26.67
N GLU A 101 16.35 -2.53 27.15
CA GLU A 101 15.25 -2.91 28.04
C GLU A 101 14.26 -3.87 27.36
N ILE A 102 13.99 -3.68 26.07
CA ILE A 102 13.10 -4.58 25.31
C ILE A 102 13.75 -5.96 25.16
N SER A 103 15.03 -6.03 24.74
CA SER A 103 15.71 -7.32 24.53
C SER A 103 15.80 -8.17 25.81
N ILE A 104 16.03 -7.52 26.97
CA ILE A 104 16.02 -8.19 28.27
C ILE A 104 14.65 -8.81 28.55
N ASN A 105 13.57 -8.11 28.23
CA ASN A 105 12.21 -8.58 28.45
C ASN A 105 11.76 -9.64 27.44
N THR A 106 12.25 -9.60 26.20
CA THR A 106 11.92 -10.57 25.14
C THR A 106 12.85 -11.79 25.10
N ARG A 107 13.88 -11.84 25.96
CA ARG A 107 14.91 -12.90 26.01
C ARG A 107 15.61 -13.14 24.66
N GLU A 108 15.68 -12.12 23.80
CA GLU A 108 16.63 -12.15 22.69
C GLU A 108 18.03 -12.31 23.31
N ASN A 109 18.71 -13.43 23.04
CA ASN A 109 20.05 -13.78 23.57
C ASN A 109 21.17 -12.82 23.12
N GLN A 110 20.84 -11.62 22.65
CA GLN A 110 21.80 -10.59 22.34
C GLN A 110 22.18 -9.87 23.63
N GLN A 111 23.40 -10.11 24.11
CA GLN A 111 24.05 -9.22 25.07
C GLN A 111 24.24 -7.86 24.39
N LEU A 112 23.22 -6.99 24.49
CA LEU A 112 23.28 -5.60 24.04
C LEU A 112 23.96 -4.68 25.09
N GLU A 113 24.41 -5.24 26.21
CA GLU A 113 25.18 -4.54 27.23
C GLU A 113 26.55 -4.15 26.66
N ASN A 114 26.94 -2.88 26.81
CA ASN A 114 28.20 -2.28 26.34
C ASN A 114 28.34 -2.08 24.82
N MET A 115 27.25 -1.85 24.09
CA MET A 115 27.35 -1.43 22.69
C MET A 115 27.87 0.02 22.54
N GLU A 116 28.87 0.21 21.69
CA GLU A 116 29.37 1.52 21.31
C GLU A 116 28.56 2.08 20.14
N LEU A 117 28.17 3.35 20.23
CA LEU A 117 27.43 4.05 19.19
C LEU A 117 28.39 4.72 18.21
N GLU A 118 28.22 4.41 16.94
CA GLU A 118 29.00 4.99 15.85
C GLU A 118 28.06 5.70 14.87
N PHE A 119 28.31 6.99 14.61
CA PHE A 119 27.60 7.74 13.58
C PHE A 119 28.03 7.30 12.19
N LYS A 120 27.08 7.10 11.27
CA LYS A 120 27.36 6.55 9.93
C LYS A 120 27.08 7.52 8.80
N LYS A 121 25.86 8.05 8.73
CA LYS A 121 25.40 8.82 7.58
C LYS A 121 24.16 9.64 7.88
N VAL A 122 23.88 10.61 7.01
CA VAL A 122 22.62 11.34 7.00
C VAL A 122 21.78 10.91 5.80
N SER A 123 20.47 10.79 6.00
CA SER A 123 19.52 10.55 4.92
C SER A 123 18.39 11.57 5.00
N ILE A 124 18.24 12.40 3.98
CA ILE A 124 17.19 13.40 3.83
C ILE A 124 16.16 12.83 2.86
N LYS A 125 15.04 12.34 3.39
CA LYS A 125 14.02 11.66 2.61
C LYS A 125 12.79 12.52 2.41
N LEU A 126 12.26 12.56 1.19
CA LEU A 126 10.98 13.20 0.89
C LEU A 126 9.85 12.22 1.22
N ILE A 127 8.99 12.57 2.18
CA ILE A 127 7.92 11.67 2.66
C ILE A 127 6.52 12.08 2.22
N SER A 128 6.30 13.34 1.84
CA SER A 128 4.99 13.80 1.37
C SER A 128 5.09 15.13 0.65
N VAL A 129 4.09 15.47 -0.17
CA VAL A 129 3.87 16.85 -0.63
C VAL A 129 2.44 17.25 -0.28
N VAL A 130 2.29 18.40 0.38
CA VAL A 130 1.00 18.92 0.85
C VAL A 130 0.91 20.40 0.50
N ASN A 131 0.04 20.76 -0.44
CA ASN A 131 -0.23 22.15 -0.81
C ASN A 131 1.03 22.97 -1.19
N ASP A 132 1.82 22.45 -2.12
CA ASP A 132 3.12 23.01 -2.56
C ASP A 132 4.21 23.04 -1.46
N PHE A 133 4.04 22.29 -0.38
CA PHE A 133 5.09 22.06 0.62
C PHE A 133 5.57 20.61 0.56
N ALA A 134 6.84 20.40 0.23
CA ALA A 134 7.48 19.11 0.35
C ALA A 134 7.92 18.86 1.80
N ILE A 135 7.44 17.76 2.37
CA ILE A 135 7.73 17.35 3.74
C ILE A 135 8.90 16.38 3.72
N TYR A 136 10.00 16.79 4.33
CA TYR A 136 11.23 16.01 4.42
C TYR A 136 11.46 15.52 5.85
N VAL A 137 12.07 14.35 5.96
CA VAL A 137 12.65 13.85 7.20
C VAL A 137 14.16 13.73 7.03
N VAL A 138 14.90 14.32 7.98
CA VAL A 138 16.35 14.21 8.08
C VAL A 138 16.67 13.16 9.13
N ASN A 139 17.21 12.03 8.69
CA ASN A 139 17.57 10.89 9.52
C ASN A 139 19.08 10.90 9.76
N TYR A 140 19.50 11.03 11.01
CA TYR A 140 20.89 10.86 11.43
C TYR A 140 21.07 9.41 11.88
N ASN A 141 21.81 8.62 11.10
CA ASN A 141 21.90 7.17 11.26
C ASN A 141 23.13 6.77 12.06
N PHE A 142 22.92 5.87 13.02
CA PHE A 142 23.94 5.30 13.89
C PHE A 142 23.90 3.78 13.82
N GLU A 143 25.03 3.15 14.11
CA GLU A 143 25.12 1.72 14.41
C GLU A 143 25.59 1.56 15.85
N ALA A 144 24.88 0.74 16.61
CA ALA A 144 25.33 0.25 17.90
C ALA A 144 25.99 -1.11 17.68
N ARG A 145 27.28 -1.25 18.02
CA ARG A 145 28.06 -2.46 17.79
C ARG A 145 28.51 -3.06 19.12
N ASN A 146 28.47 -4.39 19.24
CA ASN A 146 29.11 -5.07 20.34
C ASN A 146 30.60 -5.22 20.04
N SER A 147 31.46 -4.86 21.00
CA SER A 147 32.91 -4.99 20.88
C SER A 147 33.39 -6.45 20.76
N SER A 148 32.57 -7.41 21.19
CA SER A 148 32.89 -8.85 21.18
C SER A 148 32.36 -9.62 19.96
N ASP A 149 31.42 -9.04 19.20
CA ASP A 149 30.85 -9.64 17.98
C ASP A 149 30.57 -8.55 16.94
N SER A 150 31.43 -8.48 15.92
CA SER A 150 31.34 -7.48 14.85
C SER A 150 30.16 -7.70 13.91
N ASN A 151 29.50 -8.87 13.95
CA ASN A 151 28.40 -9.20 13.04
C ASN A 151 27.03 -8.82 13.60
N SER A 152 26.90 -8.62 14.91
CA SER A 152 25.67 -8.11 15.53
C SER A 152 25.73 -6.60 15.72
N PHE A 153 24.97 -5.87 14.90
CA PHE A 153 24.83 -4.43 15.03
C PHE A 153 23.37 -4.00 14.92
N LYS A 154 23.01 -2.97 15.68
CA LYS A 154 21.65 -2.40 15.67
C LYS A 154 21.67 -1.04 14.99
N LYS A 155 20.80 -0.86 13.99
CA LYS A 155 20.63 0.43 13.31
C LYS A 155 19.69 1.30 14.13
N LEU A 156 20.13 2.50 14.46
CA LEU A 156 19.36 3.50 15.22
C LEU A 156 19.38 4.82 14.47
N PHE A 157 18.38 5.65 14.67
CA PHE A 157 18.32 6.94 13.99
C PHE A 157 17.52 7.97 14.77
N THR A 158 17.89 9.24 14.64
CA THR A 158 17.02 10.35 15.06
C THR A 158 16.48 11.08 13.83
N ASN A 159 15.22 11.49 13.92
CA ASN A 159 14.47 12.09 12.83
C ASN A 159 14.13 13.55 13.16
N HIS A 160 14.36 14.43 12.20
CA HIS A 160 13.94 15.83 12.25
C HIS A 160 13.13 16.17 11.01
N PHE A 161 11.99 16.82 11.19
CA PHE A 161 11.04 17.08 10.12
C PHE A 161 11.16 18.52 9.65
N TYR A 162 11.11 18.69 8.33
CA TYR A 162 11.19 19.98 7.67
C TYR A 162 10.15 20.09 6.58
N ALA A 163 9.65 21.31 6.34
CA ALA A 163 8.85 21.63 5.17
C ALA A 163 9.66 22.54 4.24
N ALA A 164 9.69 22.19 2.96
CA ALA A 164 10.28 22.99 1.90
C ALA A 164 9.14 23.58 1.04
N ASN A 165 9.06 24.90 0.95
CA ASN A 165 8.12 25.57 0.07
C ASN A 165 8.61 25.44 -1.38
N LEU A 166 7.85 24.76 -2.23
CA LEU A 166 8.25 24.47 -3.61
C LEU A 166 8.28 25.71 -4.52
N ASN A 167 7.62 26.79 -4.11
CA ASN A 167 7.58 28.06 -4.85
C ASN A 167 8.75 28.98 -4.48
N THR A 168 9.19 28.97 -3.21
CA THR A 168 10.22 29.90 -2.70
C THR A 168 11.56 29.24 -2.39
N GLY A 169 11.61 27.92 -2.31
CA GLY A 169 12.78 27.14 -1.91
C GLY A 169 13.14 27.28 -0.42
N ALA A 170 12.30 27.99 0.36
CA ALA A 170 12.52 28.19 1.78
C ALA A 170 12.25 26.90 2.56
N ILE A 171 13.14 26.57 3.48
CA ILE A 171 13.04 25.42 4.38
C ILE A 171 12.74 25.91 5.79
N GLU A 172 11.82 25.23 6.47
CA GLU A 172 11.55 25.45 7.88
C GLU A 172 11.55 24.14 8.66
N ASN A 173 12.01 24.18 9.91
CA ASN A 173 11.83 23.08 10.83
C ASN A 173 10.37 23.04 11.30
N ILE A 174 9.75 21.87 11.17
CA ILE A 174 8.35 21.65 11.55
C ILE A 174 8.21 20.72 12.74
N ASP A 175 9.31 20.39 13.44
CA ASP A 175 9.25 19.61 14.67
C ASP A 175 8.36 20.34 15.69
N ILE A 176 7.38 19.61 16.22
CA ILE A 176 6.43 20.10 17.21
C ILE A 176 6.70 19.34 18.52
N LYS A 177 7.08 20.08 19.56
CA LYS A 177 7.07 19.55 20.94
C LYS A 177 5.72 19.92 21.57
N PRO A 178 4.77 18.98 21.69
CA PRO A 178 3.42 19.30 22.13
C PRO A 178 3.42 19.74 23.60
N ASN A 179 2.79 20.87 23.90
CA ASN A 179 2.54 21.29 25.28
C ASN A 179 1.45 20.44 25.95
N ALA A 180 1.18 20.64 27.25
CA ALA A 180 0.22 19.81 27.99
C ALA A 180 -1.21 19.80 27.38
N GLU A 181 -1.70 20.94 26.85
CA GLU A 181 -3.02 21.01 26.21
C GLU A 181 -3.03 20.25 24.87
N GLN A 182 -1.96 20.40 24.10
CA GLN A 182 -1.75 19.68 22.84
C GLN A 182 -1.64 18.18 23.06
N GLN A 183 -0.92 17.73 24.09
CA GLN A 183 -0.83 16.32 24.47
C GLN A 183 -2.20 15.74 24.82
N LYS A 184 -3.03 16.47 25.59
CA LYS A 184 -4.42 16.05 25.89
C LYS A 184 -5.28 15.94 24.63
N THR A 185 -5.07 16.83 23.66
CA THR A 185 -5.77 16.81 22.38
C THR A 185 -5.38 15.57 21.57
N LEU A 186 -4.07 15.30 21.43
CA LEU A 186 -3.56 14.09 20.78
C LEU A 186 -4.14 12.84 21.43
N GLU A 187 -4.06 12.77 22.76
CA GLU A 187 -4.58 11.65 23.52
C GLU A 187 -6.06 11.39 23.25
N THR A 188 -6.89 12.42 23.26
CA THR A 188 -8.33 12.30 22.99
C THR A 188 -8.59 11.73 21.60
N LEU A 189 -7.78 12.09 20.61
CA LEU A 189 -7.94 11.67 19.23
C LEU A 189 -7.38 10.27 18.95
N THR A 190 -6.36 9.82 19.68
CA THR A 190 -5.57 8.65 19.26
C THR A 190 -5.53 7.48 20.26
N ILE A 191 -5.82 7.69 21.54
CA ILE A 191 -5.53 6.67 22.58
C ILE A 191 -6.33 5.38 22.42
N SER A 192 -7.59 5.46 21.97
CA SER A 192 -8.43 4.27 21.73
C SER A 192 -7.82 3.37 20.66
N GLU A 193 -7.36 3.97 19.56
CA GLU A 193 -6.74 3.25 18.45
C GLU A 193 -5.41 2.61 18.88
N PHE A 194 -4.57 3.33 19.62
CA PHE A 194 -3.32 2.76 20.13
C PHE A 194 -3.56 1.64 21.14
N GLN A 195 -4.61 1.73 21.97
CA GLN A 195 -4.97 0.65 22.88
C GLN A 195 -5.44 -0.58 22.10
N LYS A 196 -6.22 -0.40 21.04
CA LYS A 196 -6.64 -1.50 20.17
C LYS A 196 -5.44 -2.21 19.54
N ILE A 197 -4.49 -1.46 18.98
CA ILE A 197 -3.26 -2.02 18.38
C ILE A 197 -2.46 -2.80 19.45
N TYR A 198 -2.34 -2.26 20.66
CA TYR A 198 -1.68 -2.96 21.77
C TYR A 198 -2.40 -4.25 22.18
N LEU A 199 -3.73 -4.24 22.25
CA LEU A 199 -4.51 -5.43 22.59
C LEU A 199 -4.43 -6.50 21.50
N LEU A 200 -4.31 -6.11 20.22
CA LEU A 200 -4.03 -7.02 19.11
C LEU A 200 -2.63 -7.64 19.23
N GLN A 201 -1.59 -6.82 19.46
CA GLN A 201 -0.20 -7.30 19.66
C GLN A 201 -0.11 -8.28 20.82
N THR A 202 -0.83 -8.02 21.91
CA THR A 202 -0.82 -8.86 23.12
C THR A 202 -1.87 -9.96 23.12
N GLU A 203 -2.59 -10.14 22.01
CA GLU A 203 -3.66 -11.14 21.83
C GLU A 203 -4.79 -11.07 22.88
N LYS A 204 -4.94 -9.94 23.56
CA LYS A 204 -6.08 -9.63 24.44
C LYS A 204 -7.32 -9.21 23.67
N LEU A 205 -7.15 -9.01 22.36
CA LEU A 205 -8.20 -8.79 21.37
C LEU A 205 -7.97 -9.77 20.21
N GLU A 206 -8.93 -10.68 20.00
CA GLU A 206 -8.84 -11.70 18.96
C GLU A 206 -9.34 -11.17 17.62
N LEU A 207 -8.76 -11.63 16.49
CA LEU A 207 -9.16 -11.23 15.14
C LEU A 207 -10.60 -11.63 14.76
N ASN A 208 -11.19 -12.59 15.46
CA ASN A 208 -12.59 -13.01 15.24
C ASN A 208 -13.60 -12.02 15.85
N ASP A 209 -13.17 -11.12 16.74
CA ASP A 209 -14.02 -10.11 17.39
C ASP A 209 -13.98 -8.79 16.61
N ALA A 210 -14.39 -8.86 15.34
CA ALA A 210 -14.34 -7.73 14.41
C ALA A 210 -15.17 -6.52 14.90
N GLU A 211 -16.26 -6.77 15.62
CA GLU A 211 -17.11 -5.71 16.20
C GLU A 211 -16.34 -4.90 17.25
N ARG A 212 -15.61 -5.57 18.14
CA ARG A 212 -14.80 -4.88 19.16
C ARG A 212 -13.57 -4.20 18.58
N ILE A 213 -12.99 -4.73 17.49
CA ILE A 213 -11.87 -4.08 16.76
C ILE A 213 -12.36 -2.83 16.01
N LYS A 214 -13.58 -2.86 15.46
CA LYS A 214 -14.14 -1.73 14.70
C LYS A 214 -14.54 -0.56 15.59
N ASN A 215 -14.98 -0.82 16.82
CA ASN A 215 -15.50 0.20 17.72
C ASN A 215 -14.43 0.77 18.66
N PRO A 216 -14.59 2.02 19.13
CA PRO A 216 -13.73 2.58 20.17
C PRO A 216 -13.73 1.70 21.42
N ILE A 217 -12.55 1.47 21.98
CA ILE A 217 -12.37 0.64 23.16
C ILE A 217 -12.33 1.54 24.41
N SER A 218 -12.96 1.08 25.48
CA SER A 218 -12.88 1.76 26.78
C SER A 218 -11.42 1.89 27.22
N ILE A 219 -11.02 3.13 27.53
CA ILE A 219 -9.63 3.46 27.81
C ILE A 219 -9.24 2.89 29.17
N ASP A 220 -8.26 1.99 29.17
CA ASP A 220 -7.67 1.48 30.41
C ASP A 220 -6.72 2.53 30.99
N THR A 221 -6.93 2.90 32.26
CA THR A 221 -6.07 3.84 32.98
C THR A 221 -4.63 3.37 33.11
N THR A 222 -4.38 2.06 33.04
CA THR A 222 -3.03 1.49 33.06
C THR A 222 -2.36 1.69 31.70
N PHE A 223 -3.03 1.28 30.61
CA PHE A 223 -2.55 1.52 29.25
C PHE A 223 -2.29 3.01 28.98
N ARG A 224 -3.17 3.90 29.44
CA ARG A 224 -3.03 5.36 29.31
C ARG A 224 -1.66 5.87 29.78
N LYS A 225 -1.09 5.28 30.84
CA LYS A 225 0.22 5.67 31.39
C LYS A 225 1.42 5.11 30.61
N MET A 226 1.19 4.17 29.70
CA MET A 226 2.24 3.57 28.86
C MET A 226 2.61 4.46 27.67
N ILE A 227 1.73 5.39 27.28
CA ILE A 227 1.94 6.31 26.17
C ILE A 227 2.36 7.68 26.71
N ASP A 228 3.52 8.16 26.27
CA ASP A 228 4.04 9.48 26.60
C ASP A 228 3.91 10.41 25.38
N TYR A 229 2.82 11.17 25.30
CA TYR A 229 2.53 12.07 24.18
C TYR A 229 3.56 13.19 23.98
N SER A 230 4.50 13.40 24.91
CA SER A 230 5.63 14.30 24.68
C SER A 230 6.64 13.74 23.66
N GLU A 231 6.62 12.42 23.41
CA GLU A 231 7.46 11.73 22.41
C GLU A 231 6.79 11.67 21.01
N ALA A 232 5.56 12.18 20.87
CA ALA A 232 4.83 12.14 19.61
C ALA A 232 5.47 13.05 18.56
N VAL A 233 5.67 12.49 17.37
CA VAL A 233 6.11 13.19 16.16
C VAL A 233 4.88 13.49 15.30
N ILE A 234 4.76 14.74 14.86
CA ILE A 234 3.53 15.27 14.22
C ILE A 234 3.93 15.96 12.92
N PHE A 235 3.45 15.47 11.77
CA PHE A 235 3.80 16.06 10.48
C PHE A 235 2.66 15.98 9.45
N PRO A 236 2.55 16.96 8.52
CA PRO A 236 1.63 16.89 7.40
C PRO A 236 1.94 15.68 6.51
N TYR A 237 0.92 14.98 6.07
CA TYR A 237 1.06 13.78 5.26
C TYR A 237 -0.16 13.55 4.38
N ALA A 238 0.02 13.59 3.06
CA ALA A 238 -1.03 13.48 2.06
C ALA A 238 -2.21 14.42 2.39
N ALA A 239 -3.42 13.89 2.57
CA ALA A 239 -4.62 14.65 2.91
C ALA A 239 -4.86 14.86 4.42
N GLY A 240 -3.86 14.62 5.27
CA GLY A 240 -4.03 14.64 6.72
C GLY A 240 -2.75 14.94 7.50
N VAL A 241 -2.78 14.65 8.81
CA VAL A 241 -1.61 14.77 9.70
C VAL A 241 -1.30 13.42 10.31
N MET A 242 -0.05 12.99 10.17
CA MET A 242 0.45 11.78 10.78
C MET A 242 0.89 12.07 12.22
N ILE A 243 0.38 11.28 13.17
CA ILE A 243 0.85 11.22 14.56
C ILE A 243 1.63 9.92 14.71
N GLN A 244 2.93 10.01 14.99
CA GLN A 244 3.81 8.85 15.08
C GLN A 244 4.58 8.82 16.39
N PHE A 245 4.68 7.63 16.98
CA PHE A 245 5.66 7.33 18.02
C PHE A 245 6.84 6.59 17.37
N PRO A 246 8.06 7.15 17.43
CA PRO A 246 9.22 6.55 16.79
C PRO A 246 9.56 5.18 17.36
N ALA A 247 10.26 4.36 16.55
CA ALA A 247 10.85 3.11 17.01
C ALA A 247 11.81 3.37 18.19
N TYR A 248 11.82 2.47 19.15
CA TYR A 248 12.61 2.57 20.39
C TYR A 248 12.38 3.85 21.22
N SER A 249 11.25 4.54 21.04
CA SER A 249 10.73 5.50 22.02
C SER A 249 10.23 4.76 23.26
N LYS A 250 10.08 5.44 24.41
CA LYS A 250 9.53 4.80 25.62
C LYS A 250 8.14 4.23 25.35
N SER A 251 7.33 4.97 24.59
CA SER A 251 5.98 4.54 24.19
C SER A 251 6.01 3.31 23.28
N SER A 252 6.99 3.14 22.39
CA SER A 252 7.10 1.96 21.51
C SER A 252 7.31 0.62 22.22
N LYS A 253 7.61 0.62 23.53
CA LYS A 253 7.70 -0.62 24.33
C LYS A 253 6.39 -1.43 24.30
N ILE A 254 5.24 -0.78 24.08
CA ILE A 254 3.96 -1.47 23.93
C ILE A 254 3.90 -2.36 22.68
N LEU A 255 4.79 -2.15 21.71
CA LEU A 255 4.88 -2.89 20.44
C LEU A 255 6.33 -3.34 20.17
N GLU A 256 7.04 -3.77 21.21
CA GLU A 256 8.38 -4.38 21.10
C GLU A 256 9.40 -3.48 20.38
N GLY A 257 9.26 -2.16 20.52
CA GLY A 257 10.15 -1.17 19.93
C GLY A 257 9.81 -0.81 18.47
N LYS A 258 8.77 -1.40 17.88
CA LYS A 258 8.26 -1.01 16.56
C LYS A 258 7.62 0.39 16.65
N ALA A 259 7.85 1.22 15.64
CA ALA A 259 7.13 2.49 15.52
C ALA A 259 5.64 2.22 15.32
N PHE A 260 4.79 3.14 15.76
CA PHE A 260 3.36 3.08 15.48
C PHE A 260 2.80 4.48 15.24
N ARG A 261 1.76 4.55 14.40
CA ARG A 261 1.27 5.83 13.88
C ARG A 261 -0.23 5.81 13.59
N LEU A 262 -0.82 6.99 13.44
CA LEU A 262 -2.19 7.16 12.97
C LEU A 262 -2.27 8.38 12.05
N LEU A 263 -3.02 8.26 10.96
CA LEU A 263 -3.30 9.37 10.05
C LEU A 263 -4.64 10.01 10.42
N LEU A 264 -4.61 11.25 10.91
CA LEU A 264 -5.81 12.03 11.23
C LEU A 264 -6.28 12.81 10.00
N ARG A 265 -7.56 12.67 9.63
CA ARG A 265 -8.17 13.29 8.44
C ARG A 265 -9.51 13.95 8.77
N ASP A 266 -10.04 14.71 7.81
CA ASP A 266 -11.37 15.32 7.86
C ASP A 266 -11.68 16.02 9.19
N ALA A 267 -12.69 15.56 9.94
CA ALA A 267 -13.10 16.19 11.19
C ALA A 267 -12.02 16.13 12.30
N GLU A 268 -11.23 15.05 12.33
CA GLU A 268 -10.13 14.90 13.28
C GLU A 268 -8.99 15.87 12.95
N LEU A 269 -8.68 16.01 11.66
CA LEU A 269 -7.72 17.00 11.17
C LEU A 269 -8.16 18.42 11.55
N GLN A 270 -9.42 18.78 11.32
CA GLN A 270 -9.93 20.10 11.69
C GLN A 270 -9.79 20.35 13.21
N SER A 271 -10.12 19.35 14.02
CA SER A 271 -9.98 19.42 15.48
C SER A 271 -8.52 19.60 15.91
N LEU A 272 -7.59 18.90 15.26
CA LEU A 272 -6.16 19.00 15.50
C LEU A 272 -5.60 20.37 15.10
N VAL A 273 -5.87 20.84 13.88
CA VAL A 273 -5.30 22.07 13.30
C VAL A 273 -5.69 23.32 14.10
N VAL A 274 -6.85 23.31 14.79
CA VAL A 274 -7.24 24.36 15.74
C VAL A 274 -6.22 24.50 16.89
N LYS A 275 -5.70 23.38 17.41
CA LYS A 275 -4.76 23.33 18.53
C LYS A 275 -3.28 23.36 18.12
N PHE A 276 -3.00 23.11 16.84
CA PHE A 276 -1.66 23.10 16.26
C PHE A 276 -1.53 24.14 15.12
N PRO A 277 -1.40 25.44 15.45
CA PRO A 277 -1.43 26.51 14.45
C PRO A 277 -0.31 26.43 13.41
N LYS A 278 0.85 25.83 13.74
CA LYS A 278 1.94 25.57 12.78
C LYS A 278 1.49 24.72 11.58
N LEU A 279 0.44 23.90 11.73
CA LEU A 279 -0.06 23.02 10.67
C LEU A 279 -1.03 23.72 9.72
N LYS A 280 -1.64 24.84 10.12
CA LYS A 280 -2.72 25.52 9.37
C LYS A 280 -2.37 25.78 7.91
N LYS A 281 -1.14 26.20 7.65
CA LYS A 281 -0.72 26.60 6.30
C LYS A 281 -0.69 25.46 5.28
N TYR A 282 -0.48 24.22 5.74
CA TYR A 282 -0.45 23.05 4.85
C TYR A 282 -1.84 22.60 4.45
N PHE A 283 -2.90 23.09 5.11
CA PHE A 283 -4.28 22.70 4.85
C PHE A 283 -5.18 23.92 4.56
N ILE A 284 -4.61 24.99 4.02
CA ILE A 284 -5.36 26.20 3.62
C ILE A 284 -6.31 25.88 2.46
N GLN A 285 -5.85 25.08 1.50
CA GLN A 285 -6.69 24.64 0.40
C GLN A 285 -7.41 23.35 0.79
N HIS A 286 -8.70 23.30 0.49
CA HIS A 286 -9.52 22.12 0.70
C HIS A 286 -9.55 21.26 -0.56
N LEU A 287 -9.69 19.95 -0.38
CA LEU A 287 -9.97 19.04 -1.50
C LEU A 287 -11.33 19.40 -2.09
N LEU A 288 -11.41 19.44 -3.42
CA LEU A 288 -12.66 19.63 -4.13
C LEU A 288 -13.44 18.32 -4.12
N PRO A 289 -14.73 18.32 -3.73
CA PRO A 289 -15.51 17.10 -3.67
C PRO A 289 -15.71 16.51 -5.07
N ALA A 290 -15.50 15.20 -5.21
CA ALA A 290 -15.82 14.47 -6.45
C ALA A 290 -17.32 14.16 -6.55
N SER A 291 -17.86 14.23 -7.78
CA SER A 291 -19.25 13.82 -8.05
C SER A 291 -19.44 12.31 -7.93
N LYS A 292 -20.68 11.84 -7.76
CA LYS A 292 -21.00 10.40 -7.74
C LYS A 292 -20.55 9.70 -9.03
N THR A 293 -20.84 10.30 -10.18
CA THR A 293 -20.44 9.80 -11.49
C THR A 293 -18.92 9.71 -11.63
N THR A 294 -18.19 10.72 -11.14
CA THR A 294 -16.72 10.70 -11.13
C THR A 294 -16.18 9.54 -10.29
N LYS A 295 -16.75 9.30 -9.09
CA LYS A 295 -16.36 8.18 -8.24
C LYS A 295 -16.62 6.83 -8.91
N GLU A 296 -17.77 6.66 -9.56
CA GLU A 296 -18.14 5.46 -10.32
C GLU A 296 -17.19 5.21 -11.50
N ASN A 297 -16.83 6.29 -12.23
CA ASN A 297 -15.91 6.25 -13.37
C ASN A 297 -14.43 6.09 -12.99
N LEU A 298 -14.10 6.14 -11.70
CA LEU A 298 -12.75 5.93 -11.21
C LEU A 298 -12.62 4.60 -10.46
N THR A 299 -13.56 3.67 -10.60
CA THR A 299 -13.54 2.33 -9.96
C THR A 299 -12.46 1.41 -10.55
N ASP A 300 -12.02 0.42 -9.75
CA ASP A 300 -10.97 -0.54 -10.14
C ASP A 300 -11.37 -1.44 -11.31
N GLU A 301 -12.64 -1.90 -11.31
CA GLU A 301 -13.20 -2.78 -12.34
C GLU A 301 -13.10 -2.18 -13.75
N GLN A 302 -13.28 -0.86 -13.87
CA GLN A 302 -13.24 -0.20 -15.17
C GLN A 302 -11.84 -0.27 -15.80
N ILE A 303 -10.79 -0.20 -14.99
CA ILE A 303 -9.39 -0.02 -15.38
C ILE A 303 -8.63 -1.37 -15.46
N ASN A 304 -9.28 -2.48 -15.11
CA ASN A 304 -8.72 -3.81 -15.28
C ASN A 304 -8.48 -4.14 -16.76
N LEU A 305 -7.21 -4.28 -17.14
CA LEU A 305 -6.81 -4.56 -18.52
C LEU A 305 -6.95 -6.03 -18.92
N SER A 306 -7.00 -6.96 -17.94
CA SER A 306 -7.07 -8.39 -18.23
C SER A 306 -8.31 -8.76 -19.04
N LYS A 307 -9.43 -8.05 -18.86
CA LYS A 307 -10.69 -8.23 -19.59
C LYS A 307 -10.58 -8.09 -21.11
N PHE A 308 -9.52 -7.44 -21.60
CA PHE A 308 -9.27 -7.30 -23.04
C PHE A 308 -8.41 -8.43 -23.61
N SER A 309 -7.81 -9.28 -22.77
CA SER A 309 -6.99 -10.44 -23.19
C SER A 309 -7.59 -11.77 -22.72
N GLN A 310 -8.67 -11.73 -21.95
CA GLN A 310 -9.29 -12.87 -21.29
C GLN A 310 -10.81 -12.70 -21.36
N GLY A 311 -11.56 -13.79 -21.28
CA GLY A 311 -13.02 -13.68 -21.17
C GLY A 311 -13.46 -13.26 -19.75
N PRO A 312 -14.76 -13.36 -19.43
CA PRO A 312 -15.33 -12.86 -18.18
C PRO A 312 -14.68 -13.49 -16.95
N GLU A 313 -14.56 -12.72 -15.87
CA GLU A 313 -14.11 -13.22 -14.58
C GLU A 313 -15.14 -14.18 -13.95
N GLU A 314 -14.69 -14.97 -12.96
CA GLU A 314 -15.45 -16.08 -12.34
C GLU A 314 -16.88 -15.71 -11.95
N LEU A 315 -17.10 -14.52 -11.37
CA LEU A 315 -18.41 -14.05 -10.94
C LEU A 315 -19.18 -13.30 -12.03
N GLU A 316 -18.49 -12.71 -13.01
CA GLU A 316 -19.14 -12.03 -14.14
C GLU A 316 -19.89 -13.02 -15.03
N VAL A 317 -19.41 -14.26 -15.08
CA VAL A 317 -20.09 -15.38 -15.72
C VAL A 317 -21.55 -15.52 -15.26
N LEU A 318 -21.86 -15.23 -13.99
CA LEU A 318 -23.24 -15.33 -13.48
C LEU A 318 -24.18 -14.33 -14.14
N LYS A 319 -23.67 -13.17 -14.60
CA LYS A 319 -24.47 -12.16 -15.32
C LYS A 319 -24.85 -12.62 -16.73
N MET A 320 -24.26 -13.70 -17.23
CA MET A 320 -24.54 -14.27 -18.56
C MET A 320 -25.71 -15.27 -18.56
N PHE A 321 -26.35 -15.47 -17.41
CA PHE A 321 -27.44 -16.42 -17.24
C PHE A 321 -28.66 -15.77 -16.60
N ASP A 322 -29.83 -16.05 -17.18
CA ASP A 322 -31.11 -15.63 -16.64
C ASP A 322 -31.66 -16.70 -15.69
N PHE A 323 -31.13 -16.76 -14.46
CA PHE A 323 -31.64 -17.69 -13.46
C PHE A 323 -32.97 -17.20 -12.89
N ASN A 324 -34.00 -18.03 -12.98
CA ASN A 324 -35.29 -17.77 -12.35
C ASN A 324 -35.29 -17.99 -10.83
N LYS A 325 -34.19 -18.54 -10.30
CA LYS A 325 -33.99 -18.86 -8.89
C LYS A 325 -32.77 -18.17 -8.33
N LYS A 326 -32.81 -17.89 -7.03
CA LYS A 326 -31.67 -17.34 -6.29
C LYS A 326 -30.57 -18.39 -6.18
N ILE A 327 -29.33 -18.00 -6.49
CA ILE A 327 -28.16 -18.85 -6.38
C ILE A 327 -27.81 -19.03 -4.90
N TYR A 328 -27.52 -20.25 -4.49
CA TYR A 328 -26.97 -20.60 -3.19
C TYR A 328 -25.46 -20.81 -3.26
N GLU A 329 -24.98 -21.48 -4.31
CA GLU A 329 -23.58 -21.86 -4.46
C GLU A 329 -23.16 -21.77 -5.93
N LEU A 330 -21.98 -21.21 -6.19
CA LEU A 330 -21.22 -21.40 -7.42
C LEU A 330 -19.94 -22.15 -7.06
N LYS A 331 -19.77 -23.37 -7.56
CA LYS A 331 -18.53 -24.13 -7.47
C LYS A 331 -17.84 -24.17 -8.82
N ILE A 332 -16.56 -23.84 -8.86
CA ILE A 332 -15.69 -23.93 -10.02
C ILE A 332 -14.70 -25.05 -9.76
N GLU A 333 -14.81 -26.16 -10.51
CA GLU A 333 -13.87 -27.27 -10.44
C GLU A 333 -12.79 -27.12 -11.52
N ASN A 334 -11.54 -27.07 -11.09
CA ASN A 334 -10.40 -26.87 -11.98
C ASN A 334 -9.71 -28.20 -12.24
N PHE A 335 -9.70 -28.61 -13.50
CA PHE A 335 -9.04 -29.82 -13.96
C PHE A 335 -7.82 -29.47 -14.80
N GLN A 336 -6.75 -30.23 -14.59
CA GLN A 336 -5.56 -30.20 -15.43
C GLN A 336 -5.43 -31.53 -16.17
N GLY A 337 -5.07 -31.46 -17.44
CA GLY A 337 -4.88 -32.62 -18.30
C GLY A 337 -3.51 -32.66 -18.95
N ILE A 338 -2.84 -33.81 -18.81
CA ILE A 338 -1.58 -34.17 -19.48
C ILE A 338 -1.81 -35.52 -20.17
N ASN A 339 -1.49 -35.63 -21.47
CA ASN A 339 -1.62 -36.89 -22.24
C ASN A 339 -3.02 -37.54 -22.12
N ASP A 340 -4.08 -36.76 -22.28
CA ASP A 340 -5.49 -37.18 -22.20
C ASP A 340 -5.98 -37.69 -20.82
N GLU A 341 -5.11 -37.72 -19.78
CA GLU A 341 -5.54 -37.95 -18.40
C GLU A 341 -5.98 -36.63 -17.75
N LYS A 342 -7.24 -36.56 -17.33
CA LYS A 342 -7.82 -35.42 -16.62
C LYS A 342 -7.81 -35.65 -15.11
N LYS A 343 -7.21 -34.73 -14.35
CA LYS A 343 -7.15 -34.78 -12.88
C LYS A 343 -7.69 -33.49 -12.28
N LEU A 344 -8.49 -33.61 -11.22
CA LEU A 344 -8.93 -32.47 -10.42
C LEU A 344 -7.71 -31.90 -9.70
N SER A 345 -7.44 -30.61 -9.91
CA SER A 345 -6.39 -29.87 -9.19
C SER A 345 -6.94 -29.34 -7.87
N ASP A 346 -8.00 -28.55 -7.99
CA ASP A 346 -8.63 -27.83 -6.89
C ASP A 346 -10.06 -27.42 -7.30
N SER A 347 -10.79 -26.84 -6.34
CA SER A 347 -12.05 -26.18 -6.61
C SER A 347 -12.19 -24.91 -5.79
N LYS A 348 -12.87 -23.92 -6.35
CA LYS A 348 -13.24 -22.66 -5.69
C LYS A 348 -14.76 -22.61 -5.54
N ILE A 349 -15.25 -22.36 -4.34
CA ILE A 349 -16.68 -22.37 -4.01
C ILE A 349 -17.07 -20.99 -3.49
N PHE A 350 -17.99 -20.33 -4.17
CA PHE A 350 -18.66 -19.11 -3.73
C PHE A 350 -20.01 -19.47 -3.14
N ARG A 351 -20.28 -19.06 -1.90
CA ARG A 351 -21.59 -19.23 -1.27
C ARG A 351 -22.31 -17.89 -1.16
N PHE A 352 -23.54 -17.87 -1.65
CA PHE A 352 -24.40 -16.71 -1.68
C PHE A 352 -25.45 -16.81 -0.57
N ASN A 353 -25.75 -15.69 0.08
CA ASN A 353 -26.87 -15.61 1.00
C ASN A 353 -28.21 -15.39 0.23
N LYS A 354 -29.32 -15.30 0.98
CA LYS A 354 -30.66 -15.06 0.40
C LYS A 354 -30.82 -13.69 -0.28
N VAL A 355 -29.91 -12.74 -0.02
CA VAL A 355 -29.86 -11.43 -0.68
C VAL A 355 -28.87 -11.40 -1.85
N GLN A 356 -28.34 -12.55 -2.26
CA GLN A 356 -27.42 -12.72 -3.40
C GLN A 356 -26.06 -12.03 -3.24
N THR A 357 -25.60 -11.82 -2.01
CA THR A 357 -24.21 -11.43 -1.74
C THR A 357 -23.39 -12.63 -1.27
N ILE A 358 -22.08 -12.61 -1.57
CA ILE A 358 -21.16 -13.70 -1.26
C ILE A 358 -20.75 -13.61 0.21
N HIS A 359 -21.11 -14.59 1.04
CA HIS A 359 -20.74 -14.58 2.46
C HIS A 359 -19.54 -15.49 2.76
N LEU A 360 -19.18 -16.38 1.84
CA LEU A 360 -18.06 -17.30 1.99
C LEU A 360 -17.48 -17.66 0.63
N ILE A 361 -16.14 -17.63 0.53
CA ILE A 361 -15.37 -18.24 -0.55
C ILE A 361 -14.50 -19.34 0.07
N GLU A 362 -14.55 -20.56 -0.45
CA GLU A 362 -13.71 -21.67 -0.02
C GLU A 362 -12.81 -22.10 -1.19
N THR A 363 -11.52 -22.32 -0.95
CA THR A 363 -10.65 -23.04 -1.89
C THR A 363 -10.35 -24.42 -1.32
N ARG A 364 -10.58 -25.45 -2.13
CA ARG A 364 -10.39 -26.85 -1.75
C ARG A 364 -9.41 -27.55 -2.67
N GLY A 365 -8.54 -28.38 -2.12
CA GLY A 365 -7.61 -29.19 -2.89
C GLY A 365 -8.27 -30.37 -3.60
N SER A 366 -7.46 -31.12 -4.35
CA SER A 366 -7.88 -32.29 -5.12
C SER A 366 -8.56 -33.42 -4.30
N LYS A 367 -8.36 -33.46 -2.98
CA LYS A 367 -8.98 -34.45 -2.07
C LYS A 367 -10.12 -33.85 -1.24
N ASP A 368 -10.66 -32.71 -1.68
CA ASP A 368 -11.74 -31.96 -1.03
C ASP A 368 -11.37 -31.39 0.36
N GLU A 369 -10.08 -31.31 0.68
CA GLU A 369 -9.60 -30.64 1.87
C GLU A 369 -9.62 -29.11 1.71
N ILE A 370 -10.09 -28.38 2.73
CA ILE A 370 -10.15 -26.91 2.71
C ILE A 370 -8.73 -26.36 2.88
N HIS A 371 -8.25 -25.59 1.89
CA HIS A 371 -6.97 -24.88 1.94
C HIS A 371 -7.12 -23.47 2.48
N SER A 372 -8.22 -22.78 2.15
CA SER A 372 -8.50 -21.43 2.63
C SER A 372 -10.00 -21.14 2.62
N GLU A 373 -10.42 -20.27 3.53
CA GLU A 373 -11.76 -19.66 3.52
C GLU A 373 -11.63 -18.15 3.63
N GLU A 374 -12.48 -17.43 2.89
CA GLU A 374 -12.69 -16.00 3.05
C GLU A 374 -14.16 -15.74 3.39
N LYS A 375 -14.41 -15.19 4.59
CA LYS A 375 -15.76 -14.93 5.12
C LYS A 375 -16.06 -13.44 5.07
N PHE A 376 -17.26 -13.09 4.61
CA PHE A 376 -17.68 -11.70 4.45
C PHE A 376 -18.90 -11.38 5.31
N THR A 377 -18.85 -10.24 5.99
CA THR A 377 -20.03 -9.59 6.55
C THR A 377 -20.34 -8.31 5.78
N TYR A 378 -21.57 -7.83 5.90
CA TYR A 378 -22.08 -6.71 5.12
C TYR A 378 -22.77 -5.69 6.01
N THR A 379 -22.66 -4.42 5.62
CA THR A 379 -23.45 -3.34 6.18
C THR A 379 -24.93 -3.49 5.81
N ASN A 380 -25.79 -2.70 6.46
CA ASN A 380 -27.23 -2.67 6.16
C ASN A 380 -27.54 -2.22 4.71
N PHE A 381 -26.61 -1.51 4.06
CA PHE A 381 -26.69 -1.10 2.65
C PHE A 381 -25.88 -2.03 1.72
N GLN A 382 -25.62 -3.26 2.17
CA GLN A 382 -25.03 -4.35 1.38
C GLN A 382 -23.61 -4.08 0.84
N LYS A 383 -22.81 -3.27 1.54
CA LYS A 383 -21.37 -3.13 1.28
C LYS A 383 -20.60 -4.06 2.20
N VAL A 384 -19.48 -4.60 1.73
CA VAL A 384 -18.62 -5.46 2.56
C VAL A 384 -18.15 -4.66 3.76
N GLU A 385 -18.40 -5.18 4.96
CA GLU A 385 -18.02 -4.57 6.22
C GLU A 385 -16.74 -5.20 6.78
N THR A 386 -16.65 -6.53 6.71
CA THR A 386 -15.47 -7.29 7.13
C THR A 386 -15.18 -8.40 6.13
N ALA A 387 -13.89 -8.74 6.00
CA ALA A 387 -13.43 -9.94 5.31
C ALA A 387 -12.40 -10.67 6.19
N THR A 388 -12.66 -11.92 6.55
CA THR A 388 -11.76 -12.75 7.37
C THR A 388 -11.21 -13.88 6.54
N ASN A 389 -9.87 -13.99 6.47
CA ASN A 389 -9.18 -15.07 5.78
C ASN A 389 -8.60 -16.07 6.80
N SER A 390 -8.90 -17.36 6.61
CA SER A 390 -8.47 -18.46 7.48
C SER A 390 -7.29 -19.28 6.94
N ALA A 391 -6.62 -18.82 5.87
CA ALA A 391 -5.39 -19.43 5.37
C ALA A 391 -4.28 -19.46 6.43
N TYR A 392 -3.11 -20.01 6.06
CA TYR A 392 -1.94 -20.09 6.95
C TYR A 392 -1.65 -18.75 7.65
N GLU A 393 -1.72 -17.65 6.91
CA GLU A 393 -1.73 -16.29 7.45
C GLU A 393 -3.16 -15.83 7.72
N LYS A 394 -3.57 -15.82 8.99
CA LYS A 394 -4.85 -15.29 9.40
C LYS A 394 -4.87 -13.78 9.18
N SER A 395 -5.92 -13.29 8.53
CA SER A 395 -6.10 -11.85 8.35
C SER A 395 -7.55 -11.42 8.50
N LEU A 396 -7.72 -10.17 8.95
CA LEU A 396 -9.00 -9.47 9.02
C LEU A 396 -8.86 -8.17 8.23
N THR A 397 -9.76 -7.93 7.29
CA THR A 397 -9.91 -6.62 6.64
C THR A 397 -11.20 -5.97 7.11
N LEU A 398 -11.08 -4.76 7.66
CA LEU A 398 -12.21 -3.92 8.07
C LEU A 398 -12.42 -2.83 7.04
N TYR A 399 -13.67 -2.61 6.63
CA TYR A 399 -14.05 -1.57 5.68
C TYR A 399 -14.85 -0.48 6.39
N PHE A 400 -14.37 0.76 6.31
CA PHE A 400 -14.97 1.92 6.95
C PHE A 400 -15.65 2.79 5.91
N TYR A 401 -16.91 3.12 6.19
CA TYR A 401 -17.75 3.94 5.33
C TYR A 401 -18.28 5.14 6.11
N LYS A 402 -18.50 6.24 5.39
CA LYS A 402 -19.33 7.34 5.83
C LYS A 402 -20.55 7.36 4.93
N ASP A 403 -21.71 7.08 5.50
CA ASP A 403 -22.90 6.76 4.72
C ASP A 403 -22.61 5.58 3.76
N GLU A 404 -22.74 5.77 2.45
CA GLU A 404 -22.40 4.74 1.43
C GLU A 404 -20.99 4.91 0.84
N ASP A 405 -20.28 5.99 1.19
CA ASP A 405 -18.97 6.30 0.65
C ASP A 405 -17.87 5.57 1.42
N PHE A 406 -17.02 4.82 0.69
CA PHE A 406 -15.84 4.20 1.26
C PHE A 406 -14.82 5.26 1.68
N LEU A 407 -14.36 5.20 2.93
CA LEU A 407 -13.31 6.08 3.45
C LEU A 407 -11.94 5.42 3.34
N TYR A 408 -11.80 4.27 4.02
CA TYR A 408 -10.58 3.50 4.08
C TYR A 408 -10.86 2.06 4.51
N SER A 409 -9.90 1.18 4.28
CA SER A 409 -9.89 -0.17 4.83
C SER A 409 -8.63 -0.40 5.67
N GLU A 410 -8.74 -1.23 6.68
CA GLU A 410 -7.65 -1.65 7.55
C GLU A 410 -7.47 -3.16 7.45
N LYS A 411 -6.32 -3.61 6.96
CA LYS A 411 -5.93 -5.01 6.92
C LYS A 411 -5.03 -5.31 8.11
N ILE A 412 -5.45 -6.25 8.94
CA ILE A 412 -4.75 -6.71 10.14
C ILE A 412 -4.27 -8.15 9.86
N GLN A 413 -2.97 -8.37 9.97
CA GLN A 413 -2.31 -9.67 9.87
C GLN A 413 -1.57 -9.95 11.17
N ILE A 414 -1.74 -11.17 11.66
CA ILE A 414 -1.01 -11.67 12.83
C ILE A 414 -0.30 -12.95 12.41
N ASP A 415 1.02 -12.91 12.39
CA ASP A 415 1.87 -14.08 12.22
C ASP A 415 2.43 -14.52 13.57
N LYS A 416 2.48 -15.84 13.79
CA LYS A 416 2.99 -16.43 15.02
C LYS A 416 4.24 -17.21 14.69
N GLN A 417 5.37 -16.69 15.14
CA GLN A 417 6.61 -17.42 15.08
C GLN A 417 6.76 -18.23 16.37
N GLU A 418 6.50 -19.53 16.25
CA GLU A 418 6.86 -20.50 17.28
C GLU A 418 8.31 -20.93 17.06
N SER A 419 9.20 -20.57 17.99
CA SER A 419 10.55 -21.15 18.00
C SER A 419 10.46 -22.59 18.50
N PRO A 420 10.93 -23.60 17.76
CA PRO A 420 10.96 -24.99 18.25
C PRO A 420 11.92 -25.19 19.43
N TYR A 421 12.72 -24.17 19.76
CA TYR A 421 13.74 -24.22 20.81
C TYR A 421 13.41 -23.39 22.05
N ASP A 422 12.34 -22.57 22.03
CA ASP A 422 11.93 -21.73 23.16
C ASP A 422 10.41 -21.61 23.27
N ALA A 423 9.90 -21.52 24.50
CA ALA A 423 8.47 -21.30 24.78
C ALA A 423 7.98 -19.85 24.48
N TYR A 424 8.81 -19.03 23.83
CA TYR A 424 8.48 -17.66 23.46
C TYR A 424 7.75 -17.67 22.11
N ILE A 425 6.51 -17.18 22.12
CA ILE A 425 5.72 -16.94 20.93
C ILE A 425 5.88 -15.47 20.59
N GLN A 426 6.55 -15.18 19.47
CA GLN A 426 6.57 -13.84 18.92
C GLN A 426 5.33 -13.63 18.06
N THR A 427 4.56 -12.61 18.39
CA THR A 427 3.38 -12.20 17.63
C THR A 427 3.77 -11.04 16.73
N ASP A 428 3.93 -11.32 15.44
CA ASP A 428 4.20 -10.29 14.44
C ASP A 428 2.89 -9.70 13.93
N LEU A 429 2.56 -8.52 14.48
CA LEU A 429 1.43 -7.71 14.04
C LEU A 429 1.82 -6.82 12.86
N GLU A 430 1.14 -6.99 11.73
CA GLU A 430 1.15 -6.05 10.62
C GLU A 430 -0.25 -5.46 10.44
N ILE A 431 -0.33 -4.13 10.43
CA ILE A 431 -1.58 -3.42 10.15
C ILE A 431 -1.31 -2.43 9.03
N THR A 432 -2.08 -2.54 7.94
CA THR A 432 -1.95 -1.71 6.74
C THR A 432 -3.28 -1.02 6.47
N GLN A 433 -3.24 0.30 6.31
CA GLN A 433 -4.41 1.07 5.89
C GLN A 433 -4.35 1.37 4.39
N HIS A 434 -5.52 1.36 3.77
CA HIS A 434 -5.73 1.77 2.39
C HIS A 434 -6.81 2.84 2.35
N HIS A 435 -6.42 4.05 1.99
CA HIS A 435 -7.25 5.25 1.95
C HIS A 435 -7.56 5.63 0.51
N LEU A 436 -8.82 5.99 0.24
CA LEU A 436 -9.17 6.70 -1.00
C LEU A 436 -9.28 8.20 -0.72
N ILE A 437 -8.65 9.01 -1.56
CA ILE A 437 -8.70 10.47 -1.49
C ILE A 437 -9.20 10.97 -2.85
N PHE A 438 -10.28 11.74 -2.85
CA PHE A 438 -10.81 12.34 -4.08
C PHE A 438 -10.53 13.83 -4.11
N ASN A 439 -10.19 14.34 -5.29
CA ASN A 439 -10.08 15.77 -5.55
C ASN A 439 -10.56 16.08 -6.98
N ASP A 440 -11.79 16.59 -7.09
CA ASP A 440 -12.47 16.81 -8.38
C ASP A 440 -12.46 15.54 -9.23
N ASN A 441 -11.82 15.54 -10.41
CA ASN A 441 -11.75 14.41 -11.34
C ASN A 441 -10.63 13.42 -11.03
N TYR A 442 -10.01 13.50 -9.85
CA TYR A 442 -8.91 12.64 -9.42
C TYR A 442 -9.30 11.74 -8.24
N ARG A 443 -8.73 10.54 -8.21
CA ARG A 443 -8.72 9.59 -7.10
C ARG A 443 -7.28 9.21 -6.79
N TYR A 444 -6.92 9.22 -5.51
CA TYR A 444 -5.63 8.74 -5.02
C TYR A 444 -5.83 7.56 -4.07
N ASP A 445 -5.06 6.51 -4.29
CA ASP A 445 -5.01 5.31 -3.46
C ASP A 445 -3.75 5.38 -2.60
N LEU A 446 -3.91 5.68 -1.32
CA LEU A 446 -2.80 5.78 -0.37
C LEU A 446 -2.77 4.53 0.51
N ARG A 447 -1.66 3.79 0.49
CA ARG A 447 -1.44 2.60 1.33
C ARG A 447 -0.22 2.76 2.21
N PHE A 448 -0.35 2.51 3.51
CA PHE A 448 0.77 2.53 4.45
C PHE A 448 0.56 1.65 5.68
N ASN A 449 1.66 1.23 6.29
CA ASN A 449 1.64 0.46 7.53
C ASN A 449 1.44 1.38 8.75
N ILE A 450 0.58 0.99 9.68
CA ILE A 450 0.36 1.65 10.98
C ILE A 450 1.46 1.26 11.98
N VAL A 451 1.98 0.03 11.91
CA VAL A 451 3.00 -0.52 12.81
C VAL A 451 4.26 -0.86 12.02
N GLY A 452 5.45 -0.61 12.59
CA GLY A 452 6.74 -0.86 11.94
C GLY A 452 7.17 0.28 11.03
N ASP A 453 7.89 0.02 9.95
CA ASP A 453 8.36 1.07 9.03
C ASP A 453 7.21 1.74 8.25
N LEU A 454 7.35 3.02 7.91
CA LEU A 454 6.40 3.71 7.02
C LEU A 454 6.69 3.29 5.57
N LYS A 455 6.04 2.21 5.12
CA LYS A 455 6.06 1.76 3.73
C LYS A 455 4.85 2.35 2.99
N GLU A 456 5.07 3.35 2.16
CA GLU A 456 4.01 4.03 1.43
C GLU A 456 3.94 3.56 -0.02
N ASN A 457 2.71 3.40 -0.53
CA ASN A 457 2.44 3.37 -1.95
C ASN A 457 1.29 4.32 -2.26
N VAL A 458 1.49 5.21 -3.24
CA VAL A 458 0.44 6.10 -3.75
C VAL A 458 0.22 5.79 -5.22
N PHE A 459 -1.03 5.52 -5.57
CA PHE A 459 -1.46 5.42 -6.96
C PHE A 459 -2.48 6.49 -7.26
N SER A 460 -2.50 6.98 -8.50
CA SER A 460 -3.44 8.01 -8.92
C SER A 460 -4.27 7.58 -10.11
N ARG A 461 -5.48 8.10 -10.17
CA ARG A 461 -6.38 7.96 -11.30
C ARG A 461 -7.09 9.27 -11.56
N HIS A 462 -7.37 9.55 -12.83
CA HIS A 462 -8.08 10.76 -13.19
C HIS A 462 -8.88 10.61 -14.47
N ILE A 463 -9.91 11.45 -14.59
CA ILE A 463 -10.72 11.59 -15.79
C ILE A 463 -10.28 12.86 -16.51
N SER A 464 -10.02 12.75 -17.81
CA SER A 464 -9.75 13.88 -18.68
C SER A 464 -10.45 13.67 -20.01
N GLU A 465 -11.36 14.57 -20.38
CA GLU A 465 -12.16 14.47 -21.61
C GLU A 465 -12.85 13.10 -21.74
N ASN A 466 -12.52 12.33 -22.77
CA ASN A 466 -12.99 10.98 -23.03
C ASN A 466 -11.99 9.91 -22.56
N THR A 467 -11.14 10.22 -21.59
CA THR A 467 -10.12 9.28 -21.09
C THR A 467 -10.18 9.10 -19.59
N VAL A 468 -9.91 7.88 -19.15
CA VAL A 468 -9.69 7.55 -17.73
C VAL A 468 -8.28 6.99 -17.61
N CYS A 469 -7.42 7.72 -16.91
CA CYS A 469 -6.01 7.41 -16.75
C CYS A 469 -5.72 6.91 -15.35
N GLY A 470 -4.94 5.82 -15.24
CA GLY A 470 -4.18 5.45 -14.05
C GLY A 470 -2.68 5.67 -14.27
N ASP A 471 -1.85 5.21 -13.33
CA ASP A 471 -0.40 5.46 -13.38
C ASP A 471 0.34 4.70 -14.50
N GLN A 472 -0.25 3.64 -15.05
CA GLN A 472 0.38 2.80 -16.08
C GLN A 472 -0.31 2.89 -17.43
N HIS A 473 -1.59 3.28 -17.48
CA HIS A 473 -2.39 3.26 -18.70
C HIS A 473 -3.57 4.21 -18.66
N CYS A 474 -4.03 4.63 -19.83
CA CYS A 474 -5.25 5.39 -20.02
C CYS A 474 -6.22 4.65 -20.93
N LEU A 475 -7.45 4.46 -20.47
CA LEU A 475 -8.56 4.01 -21.30
C LEU A 475 -9.08 5.20 -22.12
N ILE A 476 -9.36 4.97 -23.39
CA ILE A 476 -9.94 5.95 -24.31
C ILE A 476 -11.35 5.50 -24.66
N PHE A 477 -12.30 6.41 -24.51
CA PHE A 477 -13.71 6.15 -24.73
C PHE A 477 -14.25 6.85 -25.99
N ASP A 478 -15.21 6.22 -26.65
CA ASP A 478 -16.00 6.86 -27.71
C ASP A 478 -17.14 7.73 -27.13
N ALA A 479 -17.95 8.34 -28.01
CA ALA A 479 -19.09 9.16 -27.61
C ALA A 479 -20.21 8.36 -26.90
N GLN A 480 -20.20 7.03 -27.04
CA GLN A 480 -21.11 6.10 -26.39
C GLN A 480 -20.54 5.54 -25.07
N HIS A 481 -19.35 6.01 -24.65
CA HIS A 481 -18.62 5.53 -23.47
C HIS A 481 -18.15 4.08 -23.56
N HIS A 482 -17.91 3.55 -24.76
CA HIS A 482 -17.22 2.28 -24.96
C HIS A 482 -15.71 2.49 -25.01
N VAL A 483 -14.95 1.54 -24.46
CA VAL A 483 -13.49 1.58 -24.54
C VAL A 483 -13.04 1.20 -25.95
N VAL A 484 -12.46 2.16 -26.67
CA VAL A 484 -11.97 1.99 -28.04
C VAL A 484 -10.44 1.88 -28.14
N GLY A 485 -9.73 2.10 -27.04
CA GLY A 485 -8.28 1.92 -27.00
C GLY A 485 -7.70 2.13 -25.61
N ILE A 486 -6.46 1.68 -25.44
CA ILE A 486 -5.69 1.88 -24.21
C ILE A 486 -4.33 2.42 -24.59
N LYS A 487 -3.97 3.57 -24.02
CA LYS A 487 -2.62 4.11 -24.10
C LYS A 487 -1.81 3.61 -22.91
N VAL A 488 -0.81 2.76 -23.14
CA VAL A 488 0.12 2.33 -22.08
C VAL A 488 1.23 3.37 -21.96
N LEU A 489 1.51 3.85 -20.76
CA LEU A 489 2.41 4.99 -20.53
C LEU A 489 3.90 4.63 -20.65
N ARG A 490 4.26 3.34 -20.56
CA ARG A 490 5.65 2.86 -20.62
C ARG A 490 5.99 2.00 -21.84
N SER A 491 5.01 1.42 -22.55
CA SER A 491 5.27 0.59 -23.72
C SER A 491 4.00 0.27 -24.52
N GLY A 492 3.92 0.80 -25.75
CA GLY A 492 2.88 0.45 -26.73
C GLY A 492 1.50 1.05 -26.48
N SER A 493 0.57 0.74 -27.38
CA SER A 493 -0.86 0.93 -27.22
C SER A 493 -1.54 -0.43 -27.29
N ILE A 494 -2.68 -0.56 -26.63
CA ILE A 494 -3.59 -1.68 -26.86
C ILE A 494 -4.73 -1.13 -27.70
N GLU A 495 -4.89 -1.68 -28.89
CA GLU A 495 -6.00 -1.35 -29.76
C GLU A 495 -7.13 -2.32 -29.48
N ILE A 496 -8.36 -1.81 -29.40
CA ILE A 496 -9.55 -2.60 -29.09
C ILE A 496 -10.58 -2.30 -30.16
N LEU A 497 -11.03 -3.34 -30.86
CA LEU A 497 -12.17 -3.24 -31.75
C LEU A 497 -13.42 -3.66 -30.98
N THR A 498 -14.42 -2.80 -30.91
CA THR A 498 -15.73 -3.10 -30.32
C THR A 498 -16.84 -3.15 -31.37
N ASP A 499 -17.90 -3.92 -31.10
CA ASP A 499 -19.16 -3.83 -31.84
C ASP A 499 -20.00 -2.62 -31.41
N ALA A 500 -21.16 -2.42 -32.04
CA ALA A 500 -22.08 -1.31 -31.73
C ALA A 500 -22.66 -1.36 -30.31
N ASP A 501 -22.60 -2.53 -29.65
CA ASP A 501 -23.03 -2.74 -28.26
C ASP A 501 -21.86 -2.65 -27.27
N GLY A 502 -20.66 -2.27 -27.73
CA GLY A 502 -19.46 -2.13 -26.91
C GLY A 502 -18.74 -3.45 -26.58
N LYS A 503 -19.10 -4.57 -27.23
CA LYS A 503 -18.44 -5.87 -27.01
C LYS A 503 -17.09 -5.89 -27.71
N VAL A 504 -16.06 -6.36 -27.02
CA VAL A 504 -14.72 -6.51 -27.59
C VAL A 504 -14.75 -7.62 -28.64
N LEU A 505 -14.44 -7.31 -29.89
CA LEU A 505 -14.29 -8.29 -30.96
C LEU A 505 -12.84 -8.72 -31.10
N GLU A 506 -11.93 -7.75 -31.02
CA GLU A 506 -10.49 -7.97 -31.15
C GLU A 506 -9.70 -7.05 -30.23
N SER A 507 -8.53 -7.51 -29.80
CA SER A 507 -7.57 -6.67 -29.10
C SER A 507 -6.12 -7.02 -29.44
N TYR A 508 -5.27 -6.00 -29.45
CA TYR A 508 -3.89 -6.08 -29.91
C TYR A 508 -2.95 -5.55 -28.83
N PHE A 509 -1.96 -6.34 -28.41
CA PHE A 509 -0.98 -5.96 -27.39
C PHE A 509 0.46 -6.11 -27.92
N ASP A 510 1.38 -5.31 -27.36
CA ASP A 510 2.82 -5.35 -27.64
C ASP A 510 3.14 -5.23 -29.16
N SER A 511 2.65 -4.15 -29.79
CA SER A 511 2.83 -3.88 -31.23
C SER A 511 2.33 -5.04 -32.10
N ASP A 512 1.10 -5.48 -31.86
CA ASP A 512 0.42 -6.60 -32.53
C ASP A 512 1.09 -7.96 -32.35
N ARG A 513 2.05 -8.09 -31.43
CA ARG A 513 2.64 -9.39 -31.09
C ARG A 513 1.58 -10.33 -30.55
N HIS A 514 0.71 -9.85 -29.66
CA HIS A 514 -0.36 -10.63 -29.07
C HIS A 514 -1.70 -10.13 -29.58
N HIS A 515 -2.47 -10.99 -30.23
CA HIS A 515 -3.77 -10.68 -30.80
C HIS A 515 -4.82 -11.62 -30.21
N TYR A 516 -5.87 -11.05 -29.64
CA TYR A 516 -7.00 -11.80 -29.09
C TYR A 516 -8.26 -11.57 -29.92
N PHE A 517 -8.96 -12.65 -30.26
CA PHE A 517 -10.27 -12.60 -30.92
C PHE A 517 -11.33 -13.15 -30.00
N PHE A 518 -12.49 -12.49 -29.97
CA PHE A 518 -13.62 -12.86 -29.15
C PHE A 518 -14.80 -13.22 -30.06
N SER A 519 -15.39 -14.38 -29.81
CA SER A 519 -16.62 -14.80 -30.47
C SER A 519 -17.77 -14.81 -29.48
N TYR A 520 -18.98 -14.53 -29.96
CA TYR A 520 -20.19 -14.45 -29.14
C TYR A 520 -21.29 -15.33 -29.73
N ASP A 521 -22.18 -15.85 -28.88
CA ASP A 521 -23.43 -16.48 -29.33
C ASP A 521 -24.55 -15.46 -29.58
N ASN A 522 -25.71 -15.96 -30.03
CA ASN A 522 -26.90 -15.14 -30.29
C ASN A 522 -27.54 -14.53 -29.03
N LYS A 523 -27.09 -14.94 -27.84
CA LYS A 523 -27.46 -14.34 -26.55
C LYS A 523 -26.38 -13.38 -26.04
N ASN A 524 -25.44 -12.98 -26.89
CA ASN A 524 -24.34 -12.07 -26.57
C ASN A 524 -23.37 -12.59 -25.50
N ARG A 525 -23.19 -13.91 -25.40
CA ARG A 525 -22.28 -14.54 -24.43
C ARG A 525 -20.99 -14.99 -25.13
N VAL A 526 -19.83 -14.78 -24.50
CA VAL A 526 -18.53 -15.14 -25.08
C VAL A 526 -18.45 -16.65 -25.29
N THR A 527 -18.21 -17.13 -26.51
CA THR A 527 -18.10 -18.57 -26.83
C THR A 527 -16.67 -19.03 -27.05
N GLU A 528 -15.79 -18.13 -27.49
CA GLU A 528 -14.40 -18.44 -27.79
C GLU A 528 -13.53 -17.20 -27.61
N VAL A 529 -12.34 -17.39 -27.02
CA VAL A 529 -11.23 -16.44 -27.04
C VAL A 529 -10.02 -17.12 -27.68
N LYS A 530 -9.60 -16.64 -28.84
CA LYS A 530 -8.38 -17.11 -29.53
C LYS A 530 -7.23 -16.17 -29.27
N HIS A 531 -6.07 -16.71 -28.91
CA HIS A 531 -4.84 -15.94 -28.73
C HIS A 531 -3.82 -16.32 -29.80
N LEU A 532 -3.42 -15.35 -30.61
CA LEU A 532 -2.33 -15.48 -31.58
C LEU A 532 -1.12 -14.72 -31.06
N GLU A 533 0.06 -15.35 -31.11
CA GLU A 533 1.34 -14.68 -30.89
C GLU A 533 2.14 -14.69 -32.18
N ASN A 534 2.51 -13.51 -32.69
CA ASN A 534 3.19 -13.33 -33.97
C ASN A 534 2.44 -14.03 -35.13
N GLY A 535 1.11 -13.90 -35.15
CA GLY A 535 0.22 -14.53 -36.13
C GLY A 535 0.06 -16.05 -36.00
N LYS A 536 0.67 -16.69 -34.99
CA LYS A 536 0.52 -18.13 -34.74
C LYS A 536 -0.42 -18.37 -33.57
N LEU A 537 -1.41 -19.24 -33.75
CA LEU A 537 -2.32 -19.64 -32.69
C LEU A 537 -1.53 -20.26 -31.52
N LYS A 538 -1.63 -19.65 -30.34
CA LYS A 538 -0.99 -20.11 -29.11
C LYS A 538 -1.93 -20.86 -28.21
N ASP A 539 -3.11 -20.31 -28.01
CA ASP A 539 -4.14 -20.96 -27.22
C ASP A 539 -5.53 -20.58 -27.72
N THR A 540 -6.49 -21.40 -27.34
CA THR A 540 -7.92 -21.15 -27.54
C THR A 540 -8.64 -21.52 -26.27
N THR A 541 -9.42 -20.58 -25.77
CA THR A 541 -10.31 -20.77 -24.63
C THR A 541 -11.73 -20.88 -25.16
N LEU A 542 -12.38 -22.02 -24.95
CA LEU A 542 -13.75 -22.31 -25.38
C LEU A 542 -14.69 -22.22 -24.18
N TYR A 543 -15.80 -21.52 -24.35
CA TYR A 543 -16.86 -21.33 -23.38
C TYR A 543 -18.11 -22.10 -23.85
N GLN A 544 -18.39 -23.22 -23.19
CA GLN A 544 -19.44 -24.15 -23.57
C GLN A 544 -20.64 -24.00 -22.63
N TYR A 545 -21.67 -23.32 -23.12
CA TYR A 545 -22.92 -23.10 -22.38
C TYR A 545 -23.86 -24.29 -22.52
N ASN A 546 -24.24 -24.89 -21.39
CA ASN A 546 -25.17 -26.01 -21.35
C ASN A 546 -26.61 -25.55 -21.09
N GLN A 547 -27.59 -26.36 -21.47
CA GLN A 547 -29.00 -26.14 -21.10
C GLN A 547 -29.28 -26.44 -19.62
N SER A 548 -28.36 -27.13 -18.93
CA SER A 548 -28.50 -27.43 -17.51
C SER A 548 -28.24 -26.19 -16.65
N GLU A 549 -29.24 -25.78 -15.86
CA GLU A 549 -29.08 -24.68 -14.91
C GLU A 549 -28.06 -24.99 -13.79
N THR A 550 -27.83 -26.28 -13.48
CA THR A 550 -26.91 -26.70 -12.42
C THR A 550 -25.47 -26.89 -12.89
N ASN A 551 -25.25 -27.06 -14.19
CA ASN A 551 -23.92 -27.17 -14.78
C ASN A 551 -23.83 -26.30 -16.04
N PRO A 552 -24.03 -24.96 -15.91
CA PRO A 552 -24.37 -24.12 -17.03
C PRO A 552 -23.19 -23.73 -17.92
N LEU A 553 -21.94 -23.86 -17.43
CA LEU A 553 -20.75 -23.48 -18.17
C LEU A 553 -19.61 -24.48 -17.95
N ARG A 554 -18.95 -24.81 -19.05
CA ARG A 554 -17.63 -25.43 -19.07
C ARG A 554 -16.68 -24.54 -19.85
N ILE A 555 -15.57 -24.14 -19.25
CA ILE A 555 -14.50 -23.41 -19.92
C ILE A 555 -13.35 -24.39 -20.15
N SER A 556 -12.83 -24.47 -21.37
CA SER A 556 -11.66 -25.30 -21.67
C SER A 556 -10.62 -24.47 -22.39
N LYS A 557 -9.37 -24.51 -21.92
CA LYS A 557 -8.23 -23.89 -22.58
C LYS A 557 -7.30 -24.98 -23.10
N LYS A 558 -6.98 -24.91 -24.39
CA LYS A 558 -6.08 -25.87 -25.04
C LYS A 558 -4.77 -25.19 -25.41
N ASN A 559 -3.66 -25.63 -24.80
CA ASN A 559 -2.28 -25.32 -25.19
C ASN A 559 -1.43 -26.61 -25.16
N GLU A 560 -0.18 -26.58 -24.69
CA GLU A 560 0.64 -27.78 -24.42
C GLU A 560 0.04 -28.67 -23.30
N TYR A 561 -0.75 -28.06 -22.42
CA TYR A 561 -1.57 -28.70 -21.40
C TYR A 561 -3.06 -28.40 -21.69
N SER A 562 -3.96 -29.15 -21.07
CA SER A 562 -5.38 -28.78 -21.07
C SER A 562 -5.79 -28.33 -19.68
N THR A 563 -6.39 -27.15 -19.57
CA THR A 563 -7.09 -26.75 -18.36
C THR A 563 -8.58 -26.68 -18.65
N GLU A 564 -9.38 -27.10 -17.67
CA GLU A 564 -10.82 -27.09 -17.79
C GLU A 564 -11.43 -26.64 -16.47
N HIS A 565 -12.34 -25.67 -16.55
CA HIS A 565 -13.11 -25.18 -15.42
C HIS A 565 -14.58 -25.55 -15.61
N ASN A 566 -15.13 -26.29 -14.67
CA ASN A 566 -16.55 -26.65 -14.66
C ASN A 566 -17.30 -25.82 -13.62
N TYR A 567 -18.29 -25.06 -14.09
CA TYR A 567 -19.13 -24.20 -13.25
C TYR A 567 -20.36 -24.99 -12.86
N ILE A 568 -20.55 -25.17 -11.56
CA ILE A 568 -21.64 -25.91 -10.94
C ILE A 568 -22.42 -24.95 -10.07
N ILE A 569 -23.73 -24.88 -10.26
CA ILE A 569 -24.61 -23.97 -9.54
C ILE A 569 -25.64 -24.75 -8.73
N LYS A 570 -25.83 -24.34 -7.48
CA LYS A 570 -26.95 -24.76 -6.65
C LYS A 570 -27.83 -23.56 -6.35
N PHE A 571 -29.14 -23.79 -6.29
CA PHE A 571 -30.13 -22.76 -6.01
C PHE A 571 -30.69 -22.94 -4.60
N TRP A 572 -31.23 -21.85 -4.04
CA TRP A 572 -32.07 -21.94 -2.84
C TRP A 572 -33.38 -22.68 -3.17
N ASP A 573 -33.84 -23.48 -2.21
CA ASP A 573 -35.14 -24.15 -2.26
C ASP A 573 -36.32 -23.17 -2.22
#